data_AF-A0A3D5CQ48-F1
#
_entry.id   AF-A0A3D5CQ48-F1
#
_cell.length_a   1.000
_cell.length_b   1.000
_cell.length_c   1.000
_cell.angle_alpha   90.00
_cell.angle_beta   90.00
_cell.angle_gamma   90.00
#
_symmetry.space_group_name_H-M   'P 1'
#
loop_
_entity.id
_entity.type
_entity.pdbx_description
1 polymer ?
#
loop_
_entity_poly.entity_id
_entity_poly.type
_entity_poly.pdbx_seq_one_letter_code
_entity_poly.pdbx_strand_id
1 'polypeptide(L)'
;MSKEILKAKEWLHGADHICVVGHESPDGDAVGSVLGMTWALRTIGKKVSSSLPDDVPANFSFLPGSEDITSDIPLDADMLVSVDSADLNRLGVLVEKLAAPIDINIDHHISNSRFAIINLVDSETAATAEYLVGLLSLLGLSMNDKVATCLLTGLVTDTLGFRTSSTRSETLSAAHQLMQYDVSLHDIYHRTLHRR
;
A
#
# COMPACT_ATOMS: atom_id res chain seq x y z
N MET A 1 12.19 -12.94 -12.17
CA MET A 1 10.85 -12.49 -11.74
C MET A 1 10.01 -13.72 -11.46
N SER A 2 9.38 -13.82 -10.28
CA SER A 2 8.59 -14.99 -9.90
C SER A 2 7.35 -15.16 -10.80
N LYS A 3 6.81 -16.39 -10.89
CA LYS A 3 5.58 -16.65 -11.66
C LYS A 3 4.38 -15.86 -11.13
N GLU A 4 4.32 -15.64 -9.81
CA GLU A 4 3.24 -14.87 -9.18
C GLU A 4 3.30 -13.39 -9.55
N ILE A 5 4.48 -12.77 -9.59
CA ILE A 5 4.63 -11.36 -9.99
C ILE A 5 4.25 -11.17 -11.47
N LEU A 6 4.61 -12.12 -12.35
CA LEU A 6 4.21 -12.08 -13.75
C LEU A 6 2.67 -12.15 -13.89
N LYS A 7 2.04 -13.08 -13.18
CA LYS A 7 0.58 -13.24 -13.19
C LYS A 7 -0.13 -12.02 -12.60
N ALA A 8 0.38 -11.48 -11.48
CA ALA A 8 -0.12 -10.25 -10.87
C ALA A 8 -0.04 -9.07 -11.85
N LYS A 9 1.08 -8.92 -12.54
CA LYS A 9 1.24 -7.90 -13.59
C LYS A 9 0.21 -8.06 -14.70
N GLU A 10 0.04 -9.27 -15.23
CA GLU A 10 -0.95 -9.52 -16.28
C GLU A 10 -2.37 -9.14 -15.82
N TRP A 11 -2.74 -9.48 -14.59
CA TRP A 11 -4.06 -9.18 -14.02
C TRP A 11 -4.26 -7.69 -13.81
N LEU A 12 -3.30 -6.99 -13.19
CA LEU A 12 -3.36 -5.55 -12.97
C LEU A 12 -3.45 -4.77 -14.30
N HIS A 13 -2.75 -5.22 -15.35
CA HIS A 13 -2.81 -4.59 -16.66
C HIS A 13 -4.09 -4.96 -17.45
N GLY A 14 -4.74 -6.07 -17.11
CA GLY A 14 -5.98 -6.54 -17.74
C GLY A 14 -7.27 -6.01 -17.13
N ALA A 15 -7.26 -5.63 -15.84
CA ALA A 15 -8.41 -5.05 -15.14
C ALA A 15 -8.70 -3.61 -15.57
N ASP A 16 -9.95 -3.16 -15.52
CA ASP A 16 -10.32 -1.77 -15.84
C ASP A 16 -10.52 -0.92 -14.59
N HIS A 17 -11.14 -1.48 -13.54
CA HIS A 17 -11.44 -0.81 -12.28
C HIS A 17 -10.99 -1.61 -11.06
N ILE A 18 -9.85 -1.18 -10.51
CA ILE A 18 -9.23 -1.84 -9.37
C ILE A 18 -9.67 -1.14 -8.08
N CYS A 19 -10.11 -1.90 -7.07
CA CYS A 19 -10.29 -1.40 -5.72
C CYS A 19 -9.11 -1.86 -4.85
N VAL A 20 -8.36 -0.90 -4.30
CA VAL A 20 -7.27 -1.17 -3.35
C VAL A 20 -7.82 -1.06 -1.93
N VAL A 21 -7.68 -2.11 -1.13
CA VAL A 21 -8.23 -2.21 0.22
C VAL A 21 -7.13 -2.41 1.26
N GLY A 22 -7.24 -1.71 2.39
CA GLY A 22 -6.37 -1.90 3.56
C GLY A 22 -7.13 -2.45 4.75
N HIS A 23 -6.47 -2.48 5.91
CA HIS A 23 -7.00 -3.07 7.13
C HIS A 23 -7.72 -2.06 8.04
N GLU A 24 -8.51 -2.59 8.99
CA GLU A 24 -9.11 -1.84 10.10
C GLU A 24 -8.05 -1.27 11.03
N SER A 25 -8.38 -0.20 11.75
CA SER A 25 -7.44 0.60 12.54
C SER A 25 -6.17 0.93 11.75
N PRO A 26 -6.32 1.59 10.57
CA PRO A 26 -5.23 1.79 9.64
C PRO A 26 -4.11 2.64 10.28
N ASP A 27 -2.88 2.16 10.16
CA ASP A 27 -1.70 2.92 10.53
C ASP A 27 -1.09 3.62 9.30
N GLY A 28 0.12 4.14 9.44
CA GLY A 28 0.76 4.88 8.35
C GLY A 28 1.17 3.99 7.19
N ASP A 29 1.49 2.70 7.42
CA ASP A 29 1.84 1.78 6.36
C ASP A 29 0.59 1.35 5.58
N ALA A 30 -0.51 1.06 6.27
CA ALA A 30 -1.77 0.74 5.62
C ALA A 30 -2.25 1.89 4.73
N VAL A 31 -2.32 3.13 5.25
CA VAL A 31 -2.75 4.30 4.47
C VAL A 31 -1.76 4.59 3.34
N GLY A 32 -0.45 4.56 3.64
CA GLY A 32 0.61 4.82 2.69
C GLY A 32 0.64 3.82 1.54
N SER A 33 0.46 2.54 1.83
CA SER A 33 0.43 1.44 0.86
C SER A 33 -0.84 1.48 0.00
N VAL A 34 -2.01 1.74 0.60
CA VAL A 34 -3.27 1.90 -0.16
C VAL A 34 -3.15 3.04 -1.17
N LEU A 35 -2.74 4.23 -0.71
CA LEU A 35 -2.61 5.39 -1.60
C LEU A 35 -1.45 5.25 -2.59
N GLY A 36 -0.32 4.67 -2.16
CA GLY A 36 0.84 4.43 -3.01
C GLY A 36 0.51 3.50 -4.18
N MET A 37 -0.12 2.37 -3.90
CA MET A 37 -0.59 1.45 -4.94
C MET A 37 -1.66 2.09 -5.83
N THR A 38 -2.57 2.87 -5.23
CA THR A 38 -3.62 3.60 -5.96
C THR A 38 -3.02 4.56 -6.99
N TRP A 39 -2.09 5.41 -6.57
CA TRP A 39 -1.43 6.35 -7.48
C TRP A 39 -0.60 5.63 -8.53
N ALA A 40 0.10 4.55 -8.16
CA ALA A 40 0.92 3.78 -9.08
C ALA A 40 0.07 3.14 -10.20
N LEU A 41 -1.09 2.57 -9.87
CA LEU A 41 -2.02 2.01 -10.85
C LEU A 41 -2.64 3.08 -11.76
N ARG A 42 -2.91 4.28 -11.22
CA ARG A 42 -3.38 5.41 -12.03
C ARG A 42 -2.34 5.85 -13.08
N THR A 43 -1.04 5.61 -12.86
CA THR A 43 0.01 5.95 -13.86
C THR A 43 -0.11 5.17 -15.17
N ILE A 44 -0.74 3.99 -15.14
CA ILE A 44 -1.01 3.17 -16.34
C ILE A 44 -2.46 3.31 -16.82
N GLY A 45 -3.18 4.36 -16.38
CA GLY A 45 -4.50 4.71 -16.89
C GLY A 45 -5.67 3.94 -16.29
N LYS A 46 -5.47 3.17 -15.21
CA LYS A 46 -6.55 2.44 -14.55
C LYS A 46 -7.48 3.36 -13.78
N LYS A 47 -8.77 3.01 -13.74
CA LYS A 47 -9.69 3.54 -12.72
C LYS A 47 -9.36 2.84 -11.42
N VAL A 48 -9.12 3.61 -10.35
CA VAL A 48 -8.72 3.03 -9.06
C VAL A 48 -9.48 3.70 -7.93
N SER A 49 -10.13 2.88 -7.13
CA SER A 49 -10.80 3.26 -5.87
C SER A 49 -9.97 2.76 -4.69
N SER A 50 -10.03 3.46 -3.57
CA SER A 50 -9.28 3.16 -2.36
C SER A 50 -10.24 3.03 -1.19
N SER A 51 -10.09 1.96 -0.41
CA SER A 51 -11.01 1.71 0.70
C SER A 51 -10.32 1.24 1.96
N LEU A 52 -10.79 1.78 3.09
CA LEU A 52 -10.39 1.37 4.44
C LEU A 52 -11.65 1.12 5.27
N PRO A 53 -11.63 0.16 6.21
CA PRO A 53 -12.78 -0.12 7.06
C PRO A 53 -13.12 1.05 7.99
N ASP A 54 -12.10 1.77 8.44
CA ASP A 54 -12.18 2.94 9.32
C ASP A 54 -11.68 4.21 8.63
N ASP A 55 -11.99 5.37 9.22
CA ASP A 55 -11.54 6.67 8.73
C ASP A 55 -10.01 6.81 8.74
N VAL A 56 -9.48 7.57 7.78
CA VAL A 56 -8.05 7.92 7.72
C VAL A 56 -7.66 8.74 8.96
N PRO A 57 -6.67 8.31 9.75
CA PRO A 57 -6.19 9.09 10.89
C PRO A 57 -5.72 10.50 10.50
N ALA A 58 -5.98 11.49 11.36
CA ALA A 58 -5.70 12.91 11.09
C ALA A 58 -4.20 13.28 10.92
N ASN A 59 -3.30 12.37 11.28
CA ASN A 59 -1.86 12.48 11.01
C ASN A 59 -1.50 12.01 9.59
N PHE A 60 -2.41 11.37 8.85
CA PHE A 60 -2.21 10.91 7.47
C PHE A 60 -3.11 11.62 6.45
N SER A 61 -4.00 12.52 6.89
CA SER A 61 -4.88 13.33 6.01
C SER A 61 -4.13 14.34 5.11
N PHE A 62 -2.81 14.47 5.26
CA PHE A 62 -1.99 15.25 4.36
C PHE A 62 -1.57 14.47 3.10
N LEU A 63 -1.76 13.15 3.10
CA LEU A 63 -1.36 12.31 1.98
C LEU A 63 -2.28 12.59 0.78
N PRO A 64 -1.72 12.69 -0.44
CA PRO A 64 -2.50 12.99 -1.63
C PRO A 64 -3.53 11.88 -1.88
N GLY A 65 -4.81 12.26 -2.00
CA GLY A 65 -5.92 11.33 -2.23
C GLY A 65 -6.46 10.67 -0.97
N SER A 66 -5.99 11.05 0.22
CA SER A 66 -6.56 10.55 1.49
C SER A 66 -8.03 10.94 1.65
N GLU A 67 -8.45 12.07 1.07
CA GLU A 67 -9.82 12.53 1.01
C GLU A 67 -10.75 11.69 0.12
N ASP A 68 -10.17 10.91 -0.81
CA ASP A 68 -10.89 10.04 -1.74
C ASP A 68 -11.10 8.62 -1.16
N ILE A 69 -10.49 8.30 -0.01
CA ILE A 69 -10.65 7.00 0.63
C ILE A 69 -12.08 6.87 1.14
N THR A 70 -12.72 5.75 0.81
CA THR A 70 -14.08 5.42 1.27
C THR A 70 -14.09 4.20 2.17
N SER A 71 -15.21 3.93 2.82
CA SER A 71 -15.43 2.67 3.54
C SER A 71 -16.30 1.68 2.75
N ASP A 72 -16.30 1.78 1.42
CA ASP A 72 -17.12 0.95 0.54
C ASP A 72 -16.31 0.30 -0.58
N ILE A 73 -16.84 -0.80 -1.13
CA ILE A 73 -16.24 -1.46 -2.31
C ILE A 73 -17.16 -1.17 -3.50
N PRO A 74 -16.69 -0.45 -4.53
CA PRO A 74 -17.51 -0.15 -5.69
C PRO A 74 -18.02 -1.42 -6.38
N LEU A 75 -19.32 -1.46 -6.69
CA LEU A 75 -19.95 -2.60 -7.38
C LEU A 75 -19.40 -2.84 -8.79
N ASP A 76 -18.83 -1.80 -9.40
CA ASP A 76 -18.22 -1.85 -10.73
C ASP A 76 -16.70 -2.08 -10.67
N ALA A 77 -16.14 -2.41 -9.50
CA ALA A 77 -14.75 -2.87 -9.41
C ALA A 77 -14.67 -4.30 -9.96
N ASP A 78 -13.75 -4.54 -10.90
CA ASP A 78 -13.53 -5.84 -11.53
C ASP A 78 -12.32 -6.58 -10.96
N MET A 79 -11.57 -5.94 -10.05
CA MET A 79 -10.42 -6.51 -9.37
C MET A 79 -10.21 -5.91 -7.98
N LEU A 80 -9.87 -6.76 -7.02
CA LEU A 80 -9.59 -6.39 -5.63
C LEU A 80 -8.13 -6.64 -5.26
N VAL A 81 -7.47 -5.59 -4.77
CA VAL A 81 -6.08 -5.66 -4.30
C VAL A 81 -6.03 -5.29 -2.83
N SER A 82 -5.72 -6.25 -1.96
CA SER A 82 -5.45 -5.97 -0.56
C SER A 82 -3.97 -5.60 -0.37
N VAL A 83 -3.71 -4.58 0.43
CA VAL A 83 -2.35 -4.23 0.86
C VAL A 83 -2.27 -4.20 2.38
N ASP A 84 -1.11 -4.58 2.89
CA ASP A 84 -0.72 -4.49 4.30
C ASP A 84 -1.61 -5.27 5.29
N SER A 85 -2.40 -6.22 4.80
CA SER A 85 -3.27 -7.05 5.64
C SER A 85 -2.75 -8.48 5.72
N ALA A 86 -2.52 -8.97 6.95
CA ALA A 86 -2.05 -10.34 7.19
C ALA A 86 -3.14 -11.40 7.01
N ASP A 87 -4.41 -11.04 7.21
CA ASP A 87 -5.52 -11.96 7.02
C ASP A 87 -6.78 -11.24 6.55
N LEU A 88 -7.79 -12.03 6.19
CA LEU A 88 -9.05 -11.52 5.67
C LEU A 88 -9.85 -10.76 6.74
N ASN A 89 -9.79 -11.19 8.01
CA ASN A 89 -10.58 -10.58 9.09
C ASN A 89 -10.10 -9.16 9.39
N ARG A 90 -8.82 -8.87 9.18
CA ARG A 90 -8.26 -7.52 9.28
C ARG A 90 -8.85 -6.52 8.29
N LEU A 91 -9.56 -6.96 7.24
CA LEU A 91 -10.35 -6.05 6.39
C LEU A 91 -11.65 -5.59 7.07
N GLY A 92 -11.95 -6.02 8.30
CA GLY A 92 -13.04 -5.53 9.12
C GLY A 92 -14.40 -5.59 8.40
N VAL A 93 -15.16 -4.49 8.48
CA VAL A 93 -16.49 -4.38 7.85
C VAL A 93 -16.48 -4.49 6.33
N LEU A 94 -15.32 -4.34 5.66
CA LEU A 94 -15.23 -4.52 4.21
C LEU A 94 -15.42 -5.98 3.80
N VAL A 95 -15.13 -6.94 4.69
CA VAL A 95 -15.32 -8.39 4.41
C VAL A 95 -16.76 -8.68 4.02
N GLU A 96 -17.72 -8.06 4.69
CA GLU A 96 -19.15 -8.25 4.43
C GLU A 96 -19.60 -7.68 3.07
N LYS A 97 -18.78 -6.81 2.48
CA LYS A 97 -19.04 -6.12 1.21
C LYS A 97 -18.35 -6.78 0.01
N LEU A 98 -17.52 -7.80 0.26
CA LEU A 98 -16.81 -8.51 -0.79
C LEU A 98 -17.80 -9.30 -1.66
N ALA A 99 -17.96 -8.89 -2.92
CA ALA A 99 -18.72 -9.64 -3.92
C ALA A 99 -17.89 -10.80 -4.53
N ALA A 100 -16.57 -10.77 -4.36
CA ALA A 100 -15.62 -11.74 -4.87
C ALA A 100 -14.42 -11.88 -3.91
N PRO A 101 -13.62 -12.97 -4.02
CA PRO A 101 -12.37 -13.09 -3.29
C PRO A 101 -11.39 -11.97 -3.62
N ILE A 102 -10.44 -11.71 -2.73
CA ILE A 102 -9.32 -10.80 -3.02
C ILE A 102 -8.41 -11.44 -4.08
N ASP A 103 -8.15 -10.72 -5.17
CA ASP A 103 -7.34 -11.23 -6.28
C ASP A 103 -5.85 -11.22 -5.94
N ILE A 104 -5.37 -10.11 -5.38
CA ILE A 104 -3.96 -9.92 -5.00
C ILE A 104 -3.88 -9.40 -3.57
N ASN A 105 -3.04 -10.02 -2.75
CA ASN A 105 -2.60 -9.45 -1.48
C ASN A 105 -1.09 -9.13 -1.55
N ILE A 106 -0.73 -7.90 -1.18
CA ILE A 106 0.65 -7.42 -1.09
C ILE A 106 0.91 -7.08 0.38
N ASP A 107 1.85 -7.76 1.02
CA ASP A 107 2.03 -7.64 2.47
C ASP A 107 3.47 -7.97 2.91
N HIS A 108 3.82 -7.58 4.12
CA HIS A 108 5.11 -7.91 4.76
C HIS A 108 4.97 -8.71 6.07
N HIS A 109 3.76 -8.93 6.58
CA HIS A 109 3.60 -9.62 7.85
C HIS A 109 4.00 -11.10 7.76
N ILE A 110 4.88 -11.56 8.66
CA ILE A 110 5.25 -12.98 8.77
C ILE A 110 4.03 -13.88 9.09
N SER A 111 3.02 -13.31 9.74
CA SER A 111 1.76 -13.97 10.08
C SER A 111 0.77 -14.07 8.92
N ASN A 112 1.12 -13.57 7.72
CA ASN A 112 0.20 -13.53 6.60
C ASN A 112 -0.35 -14.93 6.24
N SER A 113 -1.67 -15.03 6.19
CA SER A 113 -2.46 -16.25 5.98
C SER A 113 -2.58 -16.68 4.52
N ARG A 114 -2.08 -15.85 3.59
CA ARG A 114 -2.14 -16.05 2.14
C ARG A 114 -3.57 -16.20 1.62
N PHE A 115 -4.44 -15.29 2.02
CA PHE A 115 -5.89 -15.37 1.79
C PHE A 115 -6.36 -14.93 0.40
N ALA A 116 -5.50 -14.31 -0.41
CA ALA A 116 -5.84 -13.89 -1.78
C ALA A 116 -5.55 -14.99 -2.81
N ILE A 117 -6.00 -14.80 -4.05
CA ILE A 117 -5.68 -15.72 -5.16
C ILE A 117 -4.19 -15.67 -5.51
N ILE A 118 -3.57 -14.49 -5.46
CA ILE A 118 -2.13 -14.26 -5.59
C ILE A 118 -1.64 -13.53 -4.34
N ASN A 119 -0.60 -14.05 -3.69
CA ASN A 119 -0.09 -13.48 -2.45
C ASN A 119 1.38 -13.10 -2.64
N LEU A 120 1.64 -11.82 -2.81
CA LEU A 120 2.98 -11.23 -2.90
C LEU A 120 3.38 -10.81 -1.49
N VAL A 121 4.07 -11.68 -0.78
CA VAL A 121 4.44 -11.46 0.62
C VAL A 121 5.95 -11.49 0.77
N ASP A 122 6.52 -10.43 1.33
CA ASP A 122 7.96 -10.35 1.65
C ASP A 122 8.19 -9.94 3.10
N SER A 123 8.32 -10.93 3.98
CA SER A 123 8.50 -10.72 5.42
C SER A 123 9.90 -10.25 5.82
N GLU A 124 10.84 -10.12 4.89
CA GLU A 124 12.16 -9.55 5.17
C GLU A 124 12.17 -8.02 5.08
N THR A 125 11.12 -7.42 4.50
CA THR A 125 10.97 -5.97 4.39
C THR A 125 10.42 -5.36 5.67
N ALA A 126 10.82 -4.13 5.96
CA ALA A 126 10.45 -3.47 7.21
C ALA A 126 9.03 -2.92 7.22
N ALA A 127 8.36 -2.85 6.06
CA ALA A 127 7.03 -2.30 5.82
C ALA A 127 6.49 -2.83 4.48
N THR A 128 5.18 -2.96 4.32
CA THR A 128 4.54 -3.18 3.01
C THR A 128 4.92 -2.08 2.01
N ALA A 129 5.03 -0.83 2.48
CA ALA A 129 5.50 0.27 1.65
C ALA A 129 6.93 0.06 1.13
N GLU A 130 7.84 -0.55 1.91
CA GLU A 130 9.20 -0.91 1.46
C GLU A 130 9.12 -1.91 0.31
N TYR A 131 8.32 -2.96 0.49
CA TYR A 131 8.15 -4.00 -0.52
C TYR A 131 7.61 -3.43 -1.84
N LEU A 132 6.63 -2.51 -1.75
CA LEU A 132 6.07 -1.82 -2.91
C LEU A 132 7.15 -1.04 -3.70
N VAL A 133 8.13 -0.39 -3.06
CA VAL A 133 9.18 0.36 -3.78
C VAL A 133 9.88 -0.51 -4.84
N GLY A 134 10.27 -1.73 -4.46
CA GLY A 134 10.88 -2.68 -5.40
C GLY A 134 9.88 -3.30 -6.37
N LEU A 135 8.69 -3.64 -5.86
CA LEU A 135 7.69 -4.40 -6.60
C LEU A 135 7.05 -3.61 -7.76
N LEU A 136 6.83 -2.30 -7.61
CA LEU A 136 6.16 -1.48 -8.64
C LEU A 136 6.84 -1.59 -10.01
N SER A 137 8.17 -1.52 -10.05
CA SER A 137 8.94 -1.63 -11.30
C SER A 137 8.74 -2.99 -11.99
N LEU A 138 8.65 -4.07 -11.21
CA LEU A 138 8.42 -5.42 -11.70
C LEU A 138 6.99 -5.57 -12.27
N LEU A 139 6.01 -4.93 -11.63
CA LEU A 139 4.63 -4.83 -12.09
C LEU A 139 4.45 -3.87 -13.28
N GLY A 140 5.51 -3.16 -13.70
CA GLY A 140 5.44 -2.17 -14.78
C GLY A 140 4.65 -0.92 -14.40
N LEU A 141 4.65 -0.57 -13.12
CA LEU A 141 4.05 0.63 -12.57
C LEU A 141 5.14 1.68 -12.34
N SER A 142 4.80 2.95 -12.54
CA SER A 142 5.76 4.04 -12.42
C SER A 142 5.67 4.72 -11.06
N MET A 143 6.82 5.15 -10.55
CA MET A 143 6.92 6.00 -9.37
C MET A 143 6.78 7.47 -9.78
N ASN A 144 6.12 8.26 -8.95
CA ASN A 144 6.08 9.73 -9.03
C ASN A 144 6.09 10.32 -7.60
N ASP A 145 6.02 11.64 -7.49
CA ASP A 145 5.96 12.37 -6.23
C ASP A 145 4.83 11.90 -5.29
N LYS A 146 3.63 11.64 -5.83
CA LYS A 146 2.48 11.17 -5.03
C LYS A 146 2.69 9.75 -4.51
N VAL A 147 3.11 8.82 -5.37
CA VAL A 147 3.44 7.44 -4.96
C VAL A 147 4.55 7.49 -3.91
N ALA A 148 5.61 8.26 -4.17
CA ALA A 148 6.76 8.34 -3.28
C ALA A 148 6.40 8.94 -1.91
N THR A 149 5.54 9.97 -1.87
CA THR A 149 5.08 10.58 -0.62
C THR A 149 4.30 9.59 0.25
N CYS A 150 3.41 8.81 -0.37
CA CYS A 150 2.61 7.81 0.34
C CYS A 150 3.48 6.66 0.86
N LEU A 151 4.33 6.08 0.01
CA LEU A 151 5.18 4.95 0.41
C LEU A 151 6.26 5.38 1.42
N LEU A 152 6.84 6.59 1.28
CA LEU A 152 7.81 7.06 2.28
C LEU A 152 7.15 7.29 3.64
N THR A 153 5.88 7.69 3.65
CA THR A 153 5.13 7.85 4.90
C THR A 153 4.94 6.52 5.60
N GLY A 154 4.49 5.48 4.88
CA GLY A 154 4.33 4.14 5.43
C GLY A 154 5.65 3.57 5.97
N LEU A 155 6.72 3.68 5.17
CA LEU A 155 8.05 3.25 5.54
C LEU A 155 8.57 3.93 6.81
N VAL A 156 8.38 5.25 6.92
CA VAL A 156 8.81 6.02 8.09
C VAL A 156 8.00 5.64 9.32
N THR A 157 6.69 5.43 9.20
CA THR A 157 5.86 5.13 10.37
C THR A 157 6.10 3.74 10.91
N ASP A 158 6.21 2.73 10.05
CA ASP A 158 6.33 1.35 10.48
C ASP A 158 7.72 1.03 11.07
N THR A 159 8.74 1.73 10.56
CA THR A 159 10.09 1.69 11.15
C THR A 159 10.27 2.60 12.37
N LEU A 160 9.20 3.25 12.83
CA LEU A 160 9.24 4.29 13.86
C LEU A 160 10.34 5.34 13.59
N GLY A 161 10.47 5.76 12.34
CA GLY A 161 11.51 6.67 11.88
C GLY A 161 12.89 6.01 11.84
N PHE A 162 12.98 4.82 11.24
CA PHE A 162 14.21 4.04 11.09
C PHE A 162 14.88 3.67 12.43
N ARG A 163 14.08 3.47 13.48
CA ARG A 163 14.55 3.14 14.84
C ARG A 163 14.25 1.70 15.26
N THR A 164 13.52 0.95 14.45
CA THR A 164 13.22 -0.47 14.71
C THR A 164 14.38 -1.37 14.27
N SER A 165 14.42 -2.59 14.81
CA SER A 165 15.38 -3.62 14.38
C SER A 165 15.13 -4.14 12.97
N SER A 166 13.95 -3.89 12.39
CA SER A 166 13.63 -4.20 10.99
C SER A 166 14.29 -3.23 10.01
N THR A 167 14.85 -2.10 10.48
CA THR A 167 15.56 -1.15 9.60
C THR A 167 16.88 -1.73 9.11
N ARG A 168 16.98 -2.00 7.81
CA ARG A 168 18.18 -2.56 7.14
C ARG A 168 18.73 -1.59 6.09
N SER A 169 19.84 -1.97 5.46
CA SER A 169 20.42 -1.22 4.33
C SER A 169 19.42 -1.03 3.19
N GLU A 170 18.61 -2.04 2.93
CA GLU A 170 17.59 -2.10 1.90
C GLU A 170 16.45 -1.12 2.22
N THR A 171 16.00 -1.07 3.48
CA THR A 171 15.04 -0.08 3.99
C THR A 171 15.52 1.35 3.74
N LEU A 172 16.78 1.66 4.07
CA LEU A 172 17.35 2.99 3.83
C LEU A 172 17.55 3.29 2.34
N SER A 173 17.83 2.27 1.53
CA SER A 173 17.89 2.37 0.07
C SER A 173 16.52 2.68 -0.54
N ALA A 174 15.45 2.05 -0.04
CA ALA A 174 14.08 2.35 -0.44
C ALA A 174 13.71 3.79 -0.09
N ALA A 175 14.03 4.25 1.12
CA ALA A 175 13.84 5.65 1.52
C ALA A 175 14.61 6.62 0.61
N HIS A 176 15.87 6.30 0.28
CA HIS A 176 16.66 7.09 -0.66
C HIS A 176 15.98 7.20 -2.03
N GLN A 177 15.52 6.09 -2.61
CA GLN A 177 14.82 6.07 -3.90
C GLN A 177 13.56 6.93 -3.89
N LEU A 178 12.78 6.87 -2.81
CA LEU A 178 11.56 7.67 -2.65
C LEU A 178 11.87 9.17 -2.57
N MET A 179 12.95 9.56 -1.87
CA MET A 179 13.37 10.95 -1.76
C MET A 179 13.88 11.55 -3.08
N GLN A 180 14.24 10.73 -4.08
CA GLN A 180 14.62 11.21 -5.42
C GLN A 180 13.44 11.88 -6.18
N TYR A 181 12.21 11.73 -5.68
CA TYR A 181 11.00 12.35 -6.23
C TYR A 181 10.62 13.64 -5.47
N ASP A 182 11.62 14.36 -4.95
CA ASP A 182 11.48 15.63 -4.21
C ASP A 182 10.58 15.54 -2.95
N VAL A 183 10.49 14.36 -2.34
CA VAL A 183 9.73 14.12 -1.11
C VAL A 183 10.56 14.49 0.11
N SER A 184 10.04 15.40 0.94
CA SER A 184 10.69 15.85 2.18
C SER A 184 10.50 14.85 3.31
N LEU A 185 11.58 14.13 3.64
CA LEU A 185 11.60 13.25 4.81
C LEU A 185 11.27 14.03 6.10
N HIS A 186 11.84 15.23 6.25
CA HIS A 186 11.60 16.11 7.40
C HIS A 186 10.12 16.41 7.63
N ASP A 187 9.37 16.73 6.56
CA ASP A 187 7.95 17.05 6.66
C ASP A 187 7.12 15.83 7.05
N ILE A 188 7.46 14.64 6.53
CA ILE A 188 6.82 13.39 6.93
C ILE A 188 7.01 13.17 8.44
N TYR A 189 8.24 13.26 8.96
CA TYR A 189 8.50 13.14 10.41
C TYR A 189 7.67 14.11 11.24
N HIS A 190 7.61 15.38 10.82
CA HIS A 190 6.86 16.41 11.54
C HIS A 190 5.35 16.14 11.57
N ARG A 191 4.80 15.60 10.48
CA ARG A 191 3.37 15.33 10.37
C ARG A 191 2.95 14.05 11.07
N THR A 192 3.82 13.04 11.14
CA THR A 192 3.48 11.70 11.64
C THR A 192 4.00 11.40 13.04
N LEU A 193 5.28 11.62 13.32
CA LEU A 193 5.94 11.15 14.55
C LEU A 193 6.23 12.26 15.57
N HIS A 194 6.08 13.53 15.20
CA HIS A 194 6.47 14.68 16.03
C HIS A 194 5.36 15.71 16.28
N ARG A 195 4.12 15.26 16.44
CA ARG A 195 3.05 16.13 16.96
C ARG A 195 3.15 16.24 18.48
N ARG A 196 3.55 17.44 18.95
CA ARG A 196 3.37 17.89 20.33
C ARG A 196 1.92 18.25 20.59
#